data_AF-A0A1B0ES44-F1
#
_entry.id   AF-A0A1B0ES44-F1
#
_cell.length_a   1.000
_cell.length_b   1.000
_cell.length_c   1.000
_cell.angle_alpha   90.00
_cell.angle_beta   90.00
_cell.angle_gamma   90.00
#
_symmetry.space_group_name_H-M   'P 1'
#
loop_
_entity.id
_entity.type
_entity.pdbx_description
1 polymer ?
#
loop_
_entity_poly.entity_id
_entity_poly.type
_entity_poly.pdbx_seq_one_letter_code
_entity_poly.pdbx_strand_id
1 'polypeptide(L)'
;MSILLADIDATCAALGYSDGQRYHAEPDAIQGLKHLIWILRRDLDNHEYRRHLGCAKVLETDLVYMLPDYVNDNDYADVLIRLLIILTNPTLLLYRDGPPRDNHGRKVFLELIDILQSYKSAFTRASLWSSLCDKLKQSLEIDWALRSEEQSLLIERILVLIRNVLQVPSNPEAECRTDNDSSLHDQVIWALHQSGILDMILHIISSSDEHQFHLHCLEILCLLYREQTAENLAEASMQRSLNEKQRDEQELMAARRREKQRLTTKLPPVRHSRFGGTYVIRNLKSVSDRDIICHQPLERVASIDFDREKQQQKRSHRHVREEAQVTRRSAFSLR
;
A
#
# COMPACT_ATOMS: atom_id res chain seq x y z
N MET A 1 -25.46 16.79 -6.37
CA MET A 1 -24.44 15.76 -6.08
C MET A 1 -24.61 14.55 -7.00
N SER A 2 -25.77 13.88 -7.07
CA SER A 2 -25.98 12.72 -7.97
C SER A 2 -25.71 12.99 -9.46
N ILE A 3 -26.00 14.19 -9.96
CA ILE A 3 -25.77 14.57 -11.36
C ILE A 3 -24.26 14.53 -11.70
N LEU A 4 -23.41 15.04 -10.81
CA LEU A 4 -21.97 15.08 -11.05
C LEU A 4 -21.32 13.68 -11.01
N LEU A 5 -21.87 12.74 -10.24
CA LEU A 5 -21.37 11.35 -10.25
C LEU A 5 -21.72 10.64 -11.56
N ALA A 6 -22.92 10.84 -12.08
CA ALA A 6 -23.30 10.33 -13.40
C ALA A 6 -22.46 10.98 -14.52
N ASP A 7 -22.12 12.26 -14.38
CA ASP A 7 -21.21 12.95 -15.31
C ASP A 7 -19.79 12.36 -15.24
N ILE A 8 -19.31 11.97 -14.05
CA ILE A 8 -18.03 11.25 -13.90
C ILE A 8 -18.09 9.91 -14.63
N ASP A 9 -19.15 9.11 -14.43
CA ASP A 9 -19.31 7.82 -15.08
C ASP A 9 -19.33 7.95 -16.61
N ALA A 10 -20.10 8.92 -17.13
CA ALA A 10 -20.15 9.22 -18.55
C ALA A 10 -18.79 9.69 -19.09
N THR A 11 -18.08 10.53 -18.32
CA THR A 11 -16.74 10.99 -18.69
C THR A 11 -15.75 9.82 -18.75
N CYS A 12 -15.77 8.90 -17.76
CA CYS A 12 -14.89 7.74 -17.73
C CYS A 12 -15.19 6.79 -18.89
N ALA A 13 -16.46 6.51 -19.16
CA ALA A 13 -16.88 5.66 -20.28
C ALA A 13 -16.50 6.24 -21.65
N ALA A 14 -16.39 7.56 -21.76
CA ALA A 14 -16.00 8.27 -22.97
C ALA A 14 -14.48 8.49 -23.11
N LEU A 15 -13.63 7.87 -22.26
CA LEU A 15 -12.18 7.96 -22.39
C LEU A 15 -11.65 7.08 -23.52
N GLY A 16 -12.23 5.90 -23.74
CA GLY A 16 -11.74 4.93 -24.71
C GLY A 16 -11.78 3.50 -24.19
N TYR A 17 -10.97 2.64 -24.81
CA TYR A 17 -10.84 1.24 -24.42
C TYR A 17 -9.46 0.68 -24.78
N SER A 18 -9.03 -0.37 -24.09
CA SER A 18 -7.84 -1.15 -24.49
C SER A 18 -8.24 -2.42 -25.24
N ASP A 19 -7.58 -2.70 -26.36
CA ASP A 19 -7.71 -3.98 -27.07
C ASP A 19 -6.72 -5.06 -26.58
N GLY A 20 -5.96 -4.75 -25.51
CA GLY A 20 -4.92 -5.60 -24.94
C GLY A 20 -3.52 -5.37 -25.53
N GLN A 21 -3.40 -4.68 -26.66
CA GLN A 21 -2.12 -4.26 -27.24
C GLN A 21 -1.92 -2.75 -27.13
N ARG A 22 -2.96 -1.98 -27.45
CA ARG A 22 -2.99 -0.52 -27.42
C ARG A 22 -4.26 -0.04 -26.75
N TYR A 23 -4.19 1.15 -26.18
CA TYR A 23 -5.32 1.95 -25.78
C TYR A 23 -5.80 2.82 -26.95
N HIS A 24 -7.09 2.75 -27.24
CA HIS A 24 -7.77 3.55 -28.25
C HIS A 24 -8.56 4.65 -27.54
N ALA A 25 -8.02 5.87 -27.52
CA ALA A 25 -8.72 7.01 -26.96
C ALA A 25 -9.82 7.51 -27.90
N GLU A 26 -10.97 7.85 -27.33
CA GLU A 26 -12.04 8.55 -28.05
C GLU A 26 -11.62 9.98 -28.44
N PRO A 27 -12.24 10.60 -29.47
CA PRO A 27 -11.82 11.92 -29.96
C PRO A 27 -11.76 13.02 -28.90
N ASP A 28 -12.67 12.99 -27.92
CA ASP A 28 -12.78 13.99 -26.86
C ASP A 28 -12.16 13.55 -25.52
N ALA A 29 -11.39 12.43 -25.51
CA ALA A 29 -10.83 11.85 -24.29
C ALA A 29 -10.00 12.87 -23.49
N ILE A 30 -9.22 13.73 -24.17
CA ILE A 30 -8.43 14.77 -23.50
C ILE A 30 -9.30 15.77 -22.72
N GLN A 31 -10.48 16.12 -23.23
CA GLN A 31 -11.41 16.99 -22.53
C GLN A 31 -12.01 16.27 -21.33
N GLY A 32 -12.30 14.97 -21.47
CA GLY A 32 -12.70 14.11 -20.36
C GLY A 32 -11.66 14.10 -19.24
N LEU A 33 -10.38 13.87 -19.57
CA LEU A 33 -9.29 13.89 -18.60
C LEU A 33 -9.14 15.26 -17.91
N LYS A 34 -9.22 16.37 -18.68
CA LYS A 34 -9.21 17.74 -18.13
C LYS A 34 -10.40 17.99 -17.19
N HIS A 35 -11.57 17.45 -17.54
CA HIS A 35 -12.77 17.53 -16.72
C HIS A 35 -12.61 16.76 -15.41
N LEU A 36 -12.03 15.55 -15.43
CA LEU A 36 -11.74 14.78 -14.22
C LEU A 36 -10.80 15.54 -13.27
N ILE A 37 -9.73 16.16 -13.79
CA ILE A 37 -8.86 17.04 -13.01
C ILE A 37 -9.65 18.20 -12.39
N TRP A 38 -10.53 18.83 -13.18
CA TRP A 38 -11.33 19.95 -12.74
C TRP A 38 -12.32 19.58 -11.62
N ILE A 39 -12.94 18.39 -11.70
CA ILE A 39 -13.84 17.85 -10.66
C ILE A 39 -13.05 17.55 -9.39
N LEU A 40 -11.92 16.83 -9.50
CA LEU A 40 -11.10 16.43 -8.34
C LEU A 40 -10.55 17.62 -7.55
N ARG A 41 -10.33 18.77 -8.19
CA ARG A 41 -9.93 20.02 -7.51
C ARG A 41 -11.05 20.65 -6.68
N ARG A 42 -12.30 20.24 -6.90
CA ARG A 42 -13.51 20.71 -6.22
C ARG A 42 -14.14 19.61 -5.37
N ASP A 43 -13.39 18.56 -5.08
CA ASP A 43 -13.85 17.47 -4.24
C ASP A 43 -14.18 17.99 -2.84
N LEU A 44 -15.26 17.45 -2.27
CA LEU A 44 -15.78 17.89 -0.98
C LEU A 44 -15.00 17.23 0.18
N ASP A 45 -15.31 17.63 1.41
CA ASP A 45 -14.63 17.16 2.63
C ASP A 45 -14.66 15.62 2.81
N ASN A 46 -15.60 14.93 2.18
CA ASN A 46 -15.73 13.47 2.20
C ASN A 46 -15.04 12.77 1.01
N HIS A 47 -14.34 13.52 0.16
CA HIS A 47 -13.63 13.06 -1.02
C HIS A 47 -14.47 12.12 -1.91
N GLU A 48 -15.75 12.45 -2.10
CA GLU A 48 -16.72 11.61 -2.81
C GLU A 48 -16.29 11.36 -4.26
N TYR A 49 -15.78 12.37 -4.98
CA TYR A 49 -15.41 12.20 -6.38
C TYR A 49 -14.17 11.32 -6.53
N ARG A 50 -13.17 11.50 -5.66
CA ARG A 50 -11.99 10.62 -5.62
C ARG A 50 -12.37 9.17 -5.31
N ARG A 51 -13.27 8.95 -4.34
CA ARG A 51 -13.74 7.60 -3.99
C ARG A 51 -14.52 6.97 -5.13
N HIS A 52 -15.40 7.74 -5.77
CA HIS A 52 -16.17 7.27 -6.92
C HIS A 52 -15.27 6.82 -8.07
N LEU A 53 -14.24 7.62 -8.41
CA LEU A 53 -13.24 7.25 -9.41
C LEU A 53 -12.43 6.00 -9.02
N GLY A 54 -12.09 5.85 -7.74
CA GLY A 54 -11.42 4.65 -7.23
C GLY A 54 -12.29 3.39 -7.33
N CYS A 55 -13.58 3.50 -7.03
CA CYS A 55 -14.54 2.41 -7.21
C CYS A 55 -14.73 2.04 -8.69
N ALA A 56 -14.71 3.04 -9.58
CA ALA A 56 -14.76 2.85 -11.03
C ALA A 56 -13.47 2.24 -11.60
N LYS A 57 -12.36 2.27 -10.85
CA LYS A 57 -11.04 1.74 -11.23
C LYS A 57 -10.45 2.36 -12.51
N VAL A 58 -10.81 3.61 -12.80
CA VAL A 58 -10.40 4.30 -14.03
C VAL A 58 -8.88 4.38 -14.20
N LEU A 59 -8.14 4.46 -13.08
CA LEU A 59 -6.68 4.47 -13.13
C LEU A 59 -6.17 3.13 -13.65
N GLU A 60 -6.68 2.03 -13.09
CA GLU A 60 -6.26 0.67 -13.40
C GLU A 60 -6.77 0.17 -14.75
N THR A 61 -7.93 0.64 -15.22
CA THR A 61 -8.55 0.19 -16.49
C THR A 61 -8.16 1.03 -17.68
N ASP A 62 -7.91 2.34 -17.49
CA ASP A 62 -7.72 3.27 -18.58
C ASP A 62 -6.37 3.99 -18.50
N LEU A 63 -6.13 4.76 -17.42
CA LEU A 63 -5.02 5.72 -17.38
C LEU A 63 -3.65 5.06 -17.51
N VAL A 64 -3.45 3.89 -16.88
CA VAL A 64 -2.17 3.15 -16.95
C VAL A 64 -1.89 2.53 -18.32
N TYR A 65 -2.93 2.34 -19.14
CA TYR A 65 -2.81 1.86 -20.52
C TYR A 65 -2.68 3.02 -21.51
N MET A 66 -3.42 4.11 -21.28
CA MET A 66 -3.38 5.30 -22.12
C MET A 66 -2.03 6.02 -22.06
N LEU A 67 -1.41 6.11 -20.87
CA LEU A 67 -0.15 6.86 -20.72
C LEU A 67 0.97 6.35 -21.64
N PRO A 68 1.34 5.05 -21.69
CA PRO A 68 2.36 4.55 -22.61
C PRO A 68 2.12 4.91 -24.09
N ASP A 69 0.87 4.83 -24.55
CA ASP A 69 0.52 5.01 -25.96
C ASP A 69 0.44 6.47 -26.38
N TYR A 70 0.25 7.38 -25.43
CA TYR A 70 0.05 8.82 -25.68
C TYR A 70 1.10 9.72 -25.01
N VAL A 71 2.13 9.19 -24.34
CA VAL A 71 3.18 9.99 -23.64
C VAL A 71 3.97 10.94 -24.57
N ASN A 72 4.04 10.59 -25.86
CA ASN A 72 4.77 11.39 -26.85
C ASN A 72 3.95 12.60 -27.32
N ASP A 73 2.63 12.60 -27.12
CA ASP A 73 1.80 13.77 -27.29
C ASP A 73 1.88 14.61 -25.99
N ASN A 74 2.41 15.83 -26.10
CA ASN A 74 2.68 16.68 -24.94
C ASN A 74 1.40 17.09 -24.18
N ASP A 75 0.28 17.28 -24.90
CA ASP A 75 -0.98 17.68 -24.28
C ASP A 75 -1.59 16.51 -23.50
N TYR A 76 -1.52 15.30 -24.06
CA TYR A 76 -1.93 14.09 -23.33
C TYR A 76 -1.01 13.80 -22.15
N ALA A 77 0.32 13.88 -22.35
CA ALA A 77 1.29 13.63 -21.29
C ALA A 77 1.09 14.57 -20.09
N ASP A 78 0.90 15.87 -20.32
CA ASP A 78 0.63 16.84 -19.25
C ASP A 78 -0.59 16.43 -18.43
N VAL A 79 -1.72 16.19 -19.11
CA VAL A 79 -3.00 15.93 -18.45
C VAL A 79 -2.98 14.56 -17.74
N LEU A 80 -2.46 13.52 -18.38
CA LEU A 80 -2.41 12.18 -17.80
C LEU A 80 -1.51 12.13 -16.57
N ILE A 81 -0.29 12.68 -16.65
CA ILE A 81 0.65 12.70 -15.53
C ILE A 81 0.03 13.50 -14.36
N ARG A 82 -0.59 14.65 -14.64
CA ARG A 82 -1.27 15.44 -13.60
C ARG A 82 -2.43 14.69 -12.95
N LEU A 83 -3.25 13.99 -13.73
CA LEU A 83 -4.37 13.21 -13.20
C LEU A 83 -3.86 12.05 -12.32
N LEU A 84 -2.84 11.31 -12.78
CA LEU A 84 -2.20 10.24 -12.01
C LEU A 84 -1.63 10.77 -10.69
N ILE A 85 -0.95 11.91 -10.69
CA ILE A 85 -0.45 12.55 -9.47
C ILE A 85 -1.61 12.88 -8.52
N ILE A 86 -2.67 13.52 -9.03
CA ILE A 86 -3.82 13.87 -8.21
C ILE A 86 -4.40 12.61 -7.57
N LEU A 87 -4.66 11.55 -8.35
CA LEU A 87 -5.25 10.31 -7.86
C LEU A 87 -4.36 9.57 -6.86
N THR A 88 -3.04 9.69 -6.99
CA THR A 88 -2.05 9.03 -6.11
C THR A 88 -1.58 9.87 -4.93
N ASN A 89 -2.10 11.08 -4.73
CA ASN A 89 -1.75 11.91 -3.57
C ASN A 89 -1.93 11.14 -2.24
N PRO A 90 -0.95 11.20 -1.31
CA PRO A 90 -1.08 10.59 0.00
C PRO A 90 -2.35 11.04 0.71
N THR A 91 -3.10 10.09 1.27
CA THR A 91 -4.41 10.37 1.88
C THR A 91 -4.32 11.43 2.97
N LEU A 92 -3.27 11.42 3.80
CA LEU A 92 -3.06 12.45 4.82
C LEU A 92 -2.98 13.88 4.25
N LEU A 93 -2.46 14.07 3.04
CA LEU A 93 -2.41 15.41 2.40
C LEU A 93 -3.78 15.91 1.95
N LEU A 94 -4.78 15.01 1.86
CA LEU A 94 -6.17 15.40 1.61
C LEU A 94 -6.80 16.02 2.87
N TYR A 95 -6.27 15.69 4.06
CA TYR A 95 -6.76 16.17 5.35
C TYR A 95 -5.77 17.17 6.00
N ARG A 96 -5.96 18.46 5.74
CA ARG A 96 -5.06 19.54 6.21
C ARG A 96 -4.81 19.56 7.72
N ASP A 97 -5.83 19.20 8.51
CA ASP A 97 -5.79 19.20 9.98
C ASP A 97 -5.36 17.84 10.57
N GLY A 98 -4.85 16.94 9.72
CA GLY A 98 -4.51 15.57 10.08
C GLY A 98 -5.70 14.61 10.01
N PRO A 99 -5.50 13.33 10.39
CA PRO A 99 -6.49 12.28 10.14
C PRO A 99 -7.80 12.52 10.91
N PRO A 100 -8.96 12.17 10.31
CA PRO A 100 -10.26 12.43 10.90
C PRO A 100 -10.46 11.70 12.24
N ARG A 101 -11.16 12.37 13.15
CA ARG A 101 -11.38 11.89 14.53
C ARG A 101 -12.75 11.27 14.77
N ASP A 102 -13.70 11.54 13.90
CA ASP A 102 -15.04 10.96 13.94
C ASP A 102 -15.07 9.60 13.22
N ASN A 103 -16.14 8.83 13.44
CA ASN A 103 -16.23 7.48 12.90
C ASN A 103 -16.48 7.46 11.39
N HIS A 104 -17.18 8.45 10.85
CA HIS A 104 -17.48 8.49 9.42
C HIS A 104 -16.24 8.86 8.63
N GLY A 105 -15.57 9.96 9.01
CA GLY A 105 -14.32 10.40 8.39
C GLY A 105 -13.23 9.33 8.45
N ARG A 106 -13.09 8.59 9.56
CA ARG A 106 -12.15 7.45 9.62
C ARG A 106 -12.43 6.35 8.60
N LYS A 107 -13.71 6.05 8.33
CA LYS A 107 -14.06 5.05 7.31
C LYS A 107 -13.67 5.53 5.93
N VAL A 108 -13.99 6.79 5.61
CA VAL A 108 -13.59 7.44 4.34
C VAL A 108 -12.07 7.44 4.18
N PHE A 109 -11.34 7.78 5.24
CA PHE A 109 -9.87 7.79 5.24
C PHE A 109 -9.28 6.42 4.92
N LEU A 110 -9.78 5.36 5.55
CA LEU A 110 -9.33 3.99 5.28
C LEU A 110 -9.70 3.52 3.87
N GLU A 111 -10.91 3.84 3.40
CA GLU A 111 -11.35 3.56 2.03
C GLU A 111 -10.43 4.21 0.99
N LEU A 112 -10.00 5.45 1.22
CA LEU A 112 -9.03 6.14 0.35
C LEU A 112 -7.66 5.45 0.33
N ILE A 113 -7.21 4.92 1.47
CA ILE A 113 -5.97 4.12 1.53
C ILE A 113 -6.12 2.82 0.73
N ASP A 114 -7.25 2.13 0.86
CA ASP A 114 -7.53 0.90 0.11
C ASP A 114 -7.56 1.16 -1.41
N ILE A 115 -8.10 2.30 -1.83
CA ILE A 115 -8.05 2.76 -3.23
C ILE A 115 -6.60 3.01 -3.67
N LEU A 116 -5.79 3.73 -2.88
CA LEU A 116 -4.38 3.96 -3.21
C LEU A 116 -3.59 2.65 -3.32
N GLN A 117 -3.87 1.67 -2.46
CA GLN A 117 -3.26 0.33 -2.52
C GLN A 117 -3.64 -0.40 -3.82
N SER A 118 -4.90 -0.28 -4.25
CA SER A 118 -5.36 -0.80 -5.55
C SER A 118 -4.63 -0.12 -6.70
N TYR A 119 -4.49 1.21 -6.66
CA TYR A 119 -3.71 1.96 -7.66
C TYR A 119 -2.25 1.51 -7.71
N LYS A 120 -1.58 1.35 -6.57
CA LYS A 120 -0.18 0.88 -6.50
C LYS A 120 0.02 -0.42 -7.27
N SER A 121 -0.98 -1.32 -7.27
CA SER A 121 -0.90 -2.58 -8.02
C SER A 121 -0.82 -2.39 -9.53
N ALA A 122 -1.49 -1.38 -10.07
CA ALA A 122 -1.45 -1.04 -11.50
C ALA A 122 -0.07 -0.50 -11.94
N PHE A 123 0.70 0.06 -11.01
CA PHE A 123 2.07 0.54 -11.23
C PHE A 123 3.13 -0.56 -11.19
N THR A 124 2.76 -1.84 -11.14
CA THR A 124 3.72 -2.95 -11.33
C THR A 124 4.12 -3.16 -12.80
N ARG A 125 3.45 -2.46 -13.73
CA ARG A 125 3.65 -2.57 -15.18
C ARG A 125 4.91 -1.81 -15.61
N ALA A 126 5.90 -2.53 -16.15
CA ALA A 126 7.15 -1.93 -16.62
C ALA A 126 6.94 -0.92 -17.78
N SER A 127 5.98 -1.17 -18.68
CA SER A 127 5.74 -0.31 -19.85
C SER A 127 5.41 1.15 -19.48
N LEU A 128 4.66 1.35 -18.40
CA LEU A 128 4.33 2.68 -17.88
C LEU A 128 5.59 3.43 -17.45
N TRP A 129 6.46 2.75 -16.72
CA TRP A 129 7.71 3.34 -16.25
C TRP A 129 8.71 3.56 -17.37
N SER A 130 8.79 2.68 -18.37
CA SER A 130 9.64 2.87 -19.54
C SER A 130 9.24 4.14 -20.30
N SER A 131 7.94 4.33 -20.56
CA SER A 131 7.42 5.55 -21.20
C SER A 131 7.73 6.83 -20.42
N LEU A 132 7.62 6.79 -19.08
CA LEU A 132 8.00 7.91 -18.22
C LEU A 132 9.51 8.14 -18.18
N CYS A 133 10.32 7.07 -18.21
CA CYS A 133 11.77 7.17 -18.26
C CYS A 133 12.24 7.85 -19.54
N ASP A 134 11.68 7.47 -20.68
CA ASP A 134 12.00 8.08 -21.98
C ASP A 134 11.67 9.58 -21.96
N LYS A 135 10.50 9.96 -21.42
CA LYS A 135 10.08 11.36 -21.31
C LYS A 135 10.97 12.17 -20.35
N LEU A 136 11.34 11.56 -19.22
CA LEU A 136 12.25 12.15 -18.23
C LEU A 136 13.63 12.37 -18.85
N LYS A 137 14.16 11.37 -19.56
CA LYS A 137 15.44 11.45 -20.26
C LYS A 137 15.45 12.57 -21.30
N GLN A 138 14.43 12.65 -22.15
CA GLN A 138 14.29 13.75 -23.14
C GLN A 138 14.30 15.13 -22.47
N SER A 139 13.69 15.25 -21.29
CA SER A 139 13.64 16.52 -20.55
C SER A 139 14.99 16.88 -19.91
N LEU A 140 15.74 15.87 -19.46
CA LEU A 140 17.08 16.02 -18.85
C LEU A 140 18.20 16.21 -19.89
N GLU A 141 18.00 15.80 -21.14
CA GLU A 141 18.95 16.06 -22.24
C GLU A 141 19.09 17.57 -22.54
N ILE A 142 18.10 18.37 -22.15
CA ILE A 142 18.14 19.83 -22.26
C ILE A 142 18.91 20.38 -21.06
N ASP A 143 19.92 21.20 -21.36
CA ASP A 143 20.72 21.91 -20.36
C ASP A 143 19.81 22.67 -19.37
N TRP A 144 20.12 22.58 -18.08
CA TRP A 144 19.29 23.10 -17.01
C TRP A 144 19.00 24.61 -17.17
N ALA A 145 19.95 25.38 -17.72
CA ALA A 145 19.80 26.82 -17.91
C ALA A 145 18.94 27.19 -19.13
N LEU A 146 18.74 26.25 -20.06
CA LEU A 146 17.93 26.42 -21.27
C LEU A 146 16.52 25.83 -21.14
N ARG A 147 16.29 25.04 -20.07
CA ARG A 147 15.02 24.35 -19.84
C ARG A 147 13.91 25.34 -19.50
N SER A 148 12.76 25.19 -20.15
CA SER A 148 11.58 26.01 -19.84
C SER A 148 10.98 25.64 -18.47
N GLU A 149 10.14 26.52 -17.93
CA GLU A 149 9.38 26.22 -16.70
C GLU A 149 8.49 24.98 -16.88
N GLU A 150 7.83 24.85 -18.03
CA GLU A 150 6.97 23.69 -18.34
C GLU A 150 7.76 22.38 -18.37
N GLN A 151 8.96 22.38 -18.93
CA GLN A 151 9.85 21.22 -18.95
C GLN A 151 10.35 20.87 -17.54
N SER A 152 10.68 21.88 -16.72
CA SER A 152 11.08 21.68 -15.32
C SER A 152 9.93 21.11 -14.48
N LEU A 153 8.71 21.62 -14.68
CA LEU A 153 7.49 21.11 -14.05
C LEU A 153 7.17 19.68 -14.47
N LEU A 154 7.46 19.30 -15.72
CA LEU A 154 7.28 17.93 -16.18
C LEU A 154 8.21 16.96 -15.42
N ILE A 155 9.48 17.32 -15.25
CA ILE A 155 10.44 16.53 -14.46
C ILE A 155 9.94 16.39 -13.02
N GLU A 156 9.58 17.51 -12.38
CA GLU A 156 9.06 17.52 -11.01
C GLU A 156 7.84 16.60 -10.88
N ARG A 157 6.88 16.70 -11.80
CA ARG A 157 5.67 15.88 -11.81
C ARG A 157 5.97 14.39 -11.93
N ILE A 158 6.90 13.99 -12.80
CA ILE A 158 7.32 12.58 -12.92
C ILE A 158 7.91 12.10 -11.58
N LEU A 159 8.77 12.88 -10.95
CA LEU A 159 9.37 12.55 -9.65
C LEU A 159 8.30 12.47 -8.54
N VAL A 160 7.35 13.40 -8.49
CA VAL A 160 6.22 13.37 -7.54
C VAL A 160 5.35 12.14 -7.74
N LEU A 161 5.10 11.73 -9.00
CA LEU A 161 4.34 10.51 -9.27
C LEU A 161 5.06 9.27 -8.74
N ILE A 162 6.38 9.16 -8.99
CA ILE A 162 7.21 8.06 -8.45
C ILE A 162 7.14 8.05 -6.92
N ARG A 163 7.32 9.22 -6.29
CA ARG A 163 7.24 9.39 -4.83
C ARG A 163 5.89 8.95 -4.29
N ASN A 164 4.79 9.44 -4.87
CA ASN A 164 3.43 9.11 -4.47
C ASN A 164 3.20 7.59 -4.49
N VAL A 165 3.57 6.92 -5.58
CA VAL A 165 3.36 5.47 -5.74
C VAL A 165 4.17 4.67 -4.71
N LEU A 166 5.42 5.03 -4.46
CA LEU A 166 6.26 4.35 -3.46
C LEU A 166 5.78 4.61 -2.02
N GLN A 167 5.20 5.78 -1.76
CA GLN A 167 4.68 6.18 -0.45
C GLN A 167 3.43 5.39 -0.02
N VAL A 168 2.62 4.92 -0.96
CA VAL A 168 1.42 4.13 -0.65
C VAL A 168 1.78 2.95 0.28
N PRO A 169 1.13 2.82 1.45
CA PRO A 169 1.46 1.77 2.41
C PRO A 169 1.09 0.39 1.90
N SER A 170 1.93 -0.59 2.17
CA SER A 170 1.67 -2.01 1.89
C SER A 170 0.60 -2.56 2.83
N ASN A 171 -0.19 -3.52 2.35
CA ASN A 171 -1.22 -4.21 3.15
C ASN A 171 -0.94 -5.72 3.16
N PRO A 172 -0.14 -6.21 4.12
CA PRO A 172 0.25 -7.62 4.17
C PRO A 172 -0.92 -8.58 4.24
N GLU A 173 -2.02 -8.19 4.90
CA GLU A 173 -3.22 -9.03 5.04
C GLU A 173 -3.98 -9.14 3.72
N ALA A 174 -4.12 -8.03 2.97
CA ALA A 174 -4.80 -8.03 1.68
C ALA A 174 -3.98 -8.69 0.56
N GLU A 175 -2.64 -8.64 0.66
CA GLU A 175 -1.76 -9.27 -0.33
C GLU A 175 -1.93 -10.79 -0.40
N CYS A 176 -2.37 -11.46 0.69
CA CYS A 176 -2.58 -12.92 0.77
C CYS A 176 -1.39 -13.75 0.24
N ARG A 177 -0.15 -13.24 0.34
CA ARG A 177 1.04 -13.86 -0.25
C ARG A 177 1.70 -14.84 0.71
N THR A 178 2.35 -15.85 0.14
CA THR A 178 3.25 -16.74 0.89
C THR A 178 4.58 -16.03 1.14
N ASP A 179 5.32 -16.43 2.19
CA ASP A 179 6.58 -15.77 2.62
C ASP A 179 7.66 -15.63 1.54
N ASN A 180 7.51 -16.31 0.39
CA ASN A 180 8.48 -16.32 -0.71
C ASN A 180 8.11 -15.43 -1.91
N ASP A 181 6.91 -14.84 -1.96
CA ASP A 181 6.52 -13.96 -3.08
C ASP A 181 7.06 -12.53 -2.88
N SER A 182 7.48 -11.88 -3.97
CA SER A 182 7.87 -10.47 -3.94
C SER A 182 6.70 -9.61 -3.45
N SER A 183 6.94 -8.59 -2.62
CA SER A 183 5.88 -7.69 -2.15
C SER A 183 5.35 -6.81 -3.29
N LEU A 184 4.19 -6.16 -3.09
CA LEU A 184 3.69 -5.21 -4.09
C LEU A 184 4.69 -4.05 -4.27
N HIS A 185 5.33 -3.65 -3.18
CA HIS A 185 6.37 -2.63 -3.19
C HIS A 185 7.61 -3.10 -3.97
N ASP A 186 8.09 -4.33 -3.74
CA ASP A 186 9.22 -4.90 -4.48
C ASP A 186 8.94 -5.01 -5.98
N GLN A 187 7.71 -5.33 -6.37
CA GLN A 187 7.32 -5.39 -7.78
C GLN A 187 7.37 -4.01 -8.45
N VAL A 188 6.95 -2.95 -7.75
CA VAL A 188 7.10 -1.58 -8.23
C VAL A 188 8.59 -1.20 -8.33
N ILE A 189 9.40 -1.50 -7.31
CA ILE A 189 10.85 -1.24 -7.33
C ILE A 189 11.50 -1.96 -8.51
N TRP A 190 11.13 -3.23 -8.74
CA TRP A 190 11.62 -4.01 -9.88
C TRP A 190 11.23 -3.34 -11.21
N ALA A 191 10.00 -2.87 -11.35
CA ALA A 191 9.55 -2.19 -12.56
C ALA A 191 10.31 -0.87 -12.81
N LEU A 192 10.58 -0.09 -11.75
CA LEU A 192 11.42 1.13 -11.80
C LEU A 192 12.87 0.84 -12.19
N HIS A 193 13.42 -0.28 -11.71
CA HIS A 193 14.77 -0.73 -12.08
C HIS A 193 14.81 -1.14 -13.55
N GLN A 194 13.88 -1.99 -14.00
CA GLN A 194 13.84 -2.46 -15.39
C GLN A 194 13.62 -1.34 -16.41
N SER A 195 12.94 -0.25 -16.02
CA SER A 195 12.72 0.89 -16.91
C SER A 195 13.91 1.85 -17.00
N GLY A 196 14.91 1.73 -16.13
CA GLY A 196 16.04 2.68 -16.05
C GLY A 196 15.75 3.96 -15.24
N ILE A 197 14.58 4.06 -14.58
CA ILE A 197 14.25 5.24 -13.76
C ILE A 197 15.24 5.41 -12.60
N LEU A 198 15.69 4.30 -11.99
CA LEU A 198 16.65 4.38 -10.88
C LEU A 198 17.99 4.99 -11.31
N ASP A 199 18.44 4.73 -12.54
CA ASP A 199 19.64 5.34 -13.10
C ASP A 199 19.44 6.84 -13.35
N MET A 200 18.24 7.24 -13.81
CA MET A 200 17.89 8.66 -13.97
C MET A 200 17.89 9.39 -12.61
N ILE A 201 17.33 8.78 -11.57
CA ILE A 201 17.35 9.35 -10.21
C ILE A 201 18.80 9.51 -9.72
N LEU A 202 19.65 8.49 -9.93
CA LEU A 202 21.06 8.56 -9.55
C LEU A 202 21.78 9.68 -10.30
N HIS A 203 21.49 9.87 -11.59
CA HIS A 203 22.03 10.96 -12.40
C HIS A 203 21.63 12.34 -11.84
N ILE A 204 20.34 12.55 -11.54
CA ILE A 204 19.82 13.81 -10.98
C ILE A 204 20.51 14.14 -9.64
N ILE A 205 20.61 13.17 -8.72
CA ILE A 205 21.24 13.38 -7.41
C ILE A 205 22.74 13.70 -7.54
N SER A 206 23.41 13.09 -8.51
CA SER A 206 24.85 13.28 -8.72
C SER A 206 25.18 14.62 -9.39
N SER A 207 24.20 15.27 -10.00
CA SER A 207 24.36 16.57 -10.65
C SER A 207 24.10 17.72 -9.68
N SER A 208 25.05 18.65 -9.55
CA SER A 208 24.85 19.90 -8.81
C SER A 208 23.83 20.81 -9.47
N ASP A 209 23.68 20.70 -10.78
CA ASP A 209 22.83 21.60 -11.58
C ASP A 209 21.34 21.28 -11.37
N GLU A 210 21.02 20.03 -11.05
CA GLU A 210 19.65 19.55 -10.82
C GLU A 210 19.19 19.65 -9.35
N HIS A 211 19.80 20.55 -8.57
CA HIS A 211 19.55 20.72 -7.13
C HIS A 211 18.08 20.93 -6.75
N GLN A 212 17.28 21.55 -7.63
CA GLN A 212 15.83 21.75 -7.42
C GLN A 212 15.06 20.42 -7.24
N PHE A 213 15.59 19.32 -7.75
CA PHE A 213 14.96 18.00 -7.68
C PHE A 213 15.53 17.09 -6.58
N HIS A 214 16.57 17.52 -5.86
CA HIS A 214 17.27 16.67 -4.88
C HIS A 214 16.38 16.21 -3.74
N LEU A 215 15.46 17.04 -3.23
CA LEU A 215 14.53 16.64 -2.18
C LEU A 215 13.56 15.55 -2.65
N HIS A 216 13.03 15.66 -3.87
CA HIS A 216 12.19 14.63 -4.46
C HIS A 216 12.94 13.31 -4.58
N CYS A 217 14.19 13.36 -5.06
CA CYS A 217 15.02 12.17 -5.22
C CYS A 217 15.40 11.54 -3.87
N LEU A 218 15.66 12.36 -2.83
CA LEU A 218 15.91 11.87 -1.48
C LEU A 218 14.70 11.17 -0.89
N GLU A 219 13.49 11.74 -1.03
CA GLU A 219 12.25 11.08 -0.61
C GLU A 219 12.06 9.74 -1.33
N ILE A 220 12.29 9.71 -2.65
CA ILE A 220 12.22 8.48 -3.43
C ILE A 220 13.22 7.44 -2.89
N LEU A 221 14.48 7.81 -2.65
CA LEU A 221 15.48 6.90 -2.08
C LEU A 221 15.06 6.34 -0.72
N CYS A 222 14.58 7.20 0.18
CA CYS A 222 14.06 6.76 1.48
C CYS A 222 12.90 5.76 1.31
N LEU A 223 12.01 6.02 0.34
CA LEU A 223 10.86 5.16 0.07
C LEU A 223 11.24 3.85 -0.62
N LEU A 224 12.29 3.80 -1.45
CA LEU A 224 12.79 2.55 -2.06
C LEU A 224 13.26 1.55 -1.00
N TYR A 225 13.84 2.04 0.09
CA TYR A 225 14.42 1.20 1.14
C TYR A 225 13.54 1.11 2.40
N ARG A 226 12.31 1.65 2.39
CA ARG A 226 11.46 1.78 3.59
C ARG A 226 11.11 0.45 4.27
N GLU A 227 11.11 -0.65 3.51
CA GLU A 227 10.80 -2.00 4.02
C GLU A 227 12.06 -2.81 4.37
N GLN A 228 13.26 -2.22 4.26
CA GLN A 228 14.54 -2.90 4.48
C GLN A 228 15.30 -2.28 5.65
N THR A 229 16.15 -3.08 6.30
CA THR A 229 17.12 -2.57 7.27
C THR A 229 18.51 -2.54 6.66
N ALA A 230 19.38 -1.65 7.14
CA ALA A 230 20.74 -1.52 6.64
C ALA A 230 21.53 -2.83 6.80
N GLU A 231 21.31 -3.55 7.90
CA GLU A 231 21.95 -4.84 8.18
C GLU A 231 21.54 -5.89 7.15
N ASN A 232 20.24 -6.03 6.88
CA ASN A 232 19.72 -6.98 5.89
C ASN A 232 20.27 -6.70 4.48
N LEU A 233 20.39 -5.42 4.11
CA LEU A 233 20.93 -5.02 2.79
C LEU A 233 22.43 -5.30 2.67
N ALA A 234 23.20 -5.05 3.73
CA ALA A 234 24.63 -5.35 3.75
C ALA A 234 24.89 -6.86 3.59
N GLU A 235 24.10 -7.69 4.28
CA GLU A 235 24.19 -9.15 4.22
C GLU A 235 23.73 -9.72 2.86
N ALA A 236 22.75 -9.08 2.19
CA ALA A 236 22.21 -9.56 0.91
C ALA A 236 23.22 -9.56 -0.25
N SER A 237 24.33 -8.83 -0.14
CA SER A 237 25.38 -8.76 -1.16
C SER A 237 26.37 -9.94 -1.13
N MET A 238 26.41 -10.69 -0.02
CA MET A 238 27.23 -11.90 0.08
C MET A 238 26.44 -13.09 -0.45
N GLN A 239 27.08 -13.92 -1.28
CA GLN A 239 26.57 -15.27 -1.54
C GLN A 239 26.32 -15.95 -0.19
N ARG A 240 25.08 -16.41 0.05
CA ARG A 240 24.70 -17.06 1.31
C ARG A 240 25.74 -18.11 1.69
N SER A 241 26.43 -17.89 2.80
CA SER A 241 27.41 -18.85 3.28
C SER A 241 26.70 -20.17 3.65
N LEU A 242 27.39 -21.30 3.53
CA LEU A 242 26.85 -22.60 3.98
C LEU A 242 26.41 -22.56 5.45
N ASN A 243 27.10 -21.77 6.28
CA ASN A 243 26.78 -21.57 7.70
C ASN A 243 25.50 -20.76 7.91
N GLU A 244 25.16 -19.85 7.00
CA GLU A 244 23.92 -19.08 7.06
C GLU A 244 22.72 -19.95 6.68
N LYS A 245 22.84 -20.73 5.60
CA LYS A 245 21.82 -21.73 5.21
C LYS A 245 21.54 -22.72 6.34
N GLN A 246 22.59 -23.24 6.99
CA GLN A 246 22.45 -24.14 8.13
C GLN A 246 21.79 -23.46 9.34
N ARG A 247 22.07 -22.18 9.61
CA ARG A 247 21.42 -21.43 10.69
C ARG A 247 19.93 -21.22 10.42
N ASP A 248 19.57 -20.83 9.20
CA ASP A 248 18.18 -20.66 8.79
C ASP A 248 17.40 -21.98 8.86
N GLU A 249 17.99 -23.09 8.40
CA GLU A 249 17.39 -24.42 8.53
C GLU A 249 17.18 -24.81 10.00
N GLN A 250 18.14 -24.51 10.88
CA GLN A 250 18.02 -24.78 12.31
C GLN A 250 16.93 -23.91 12.96
N GLU A 251 16.84 -22.64 12.59
CA GLU A 251 15.82 -21.72 13.09
C GLU A 251 14.42 -22.13 12.62
N LEU A 252 14.26 -22.50 11.34
CA LEU A 252 13.02 -23.04 10.80
C LEU A 252 12.61 -24.33 11.53
N MET A 253 13.56 -25.24 11.76
CA MET A 253 13.30 -26.48 12.49
C MET A 253 12.93 -26.20 13.96
N ALA A 254 13.54 -25.20 14.60
CA ALA A 254 13.19 -24.78 15.95
C ALA A 254 11.77 -24.16 16.01
N ALA A 255 11.41 -23.30 15.06
CA ALA A 255 10.08 -22.72 14.94
C ALA A 255 9.00 -23.80 14.73
N ARG A 256 9.25 -24.74 13.79
CA ARG A 256 8.35 -25.88 13.53
C ARG A 256 8.19 -26.78 14.76
N ARG A 257 9.27 -27.01 15.52
CA ARG A 257 9.21 -27.75 16.79
C ARG A 257 8.37 -27.01 17.84
N ARG A 258 8.53 -25.69 17.98
CA ARG A 258 7.70 -24.89 18.90
C ARG A 258 6.22 -24.93 18.53
N GLU A 259 5.90 -24.83 17.24
CA GLU A 259 4.52 -24.91 16.76
C GLU A 259 3.91 -26.30 17.00
N LYS A 260 4.65 -27.36 16.65
CA LYS A 260 4.24 -28.74 16.95
C LYS A 260 4.07 -28.97 18.45
N GLN A 261 4.96 -28.44 19.28
CA GLN A 261 4.83 -28.49 20.73
C GLN A 261 3.54 -27.80 21.20
N ARG A 262 3.23 -26.59 20.71
CA ARG A 262 1.97 -25.87 21.02
C ARG A 262 0.73 -26.66 20.61
N LEU A 263 0.76 -27.33 19.47
CA LEU A 263 -0.34 -28.20 19.03
C LEU A 263 -0.46 -29.44 19.92
N THR A 264 0.65 -30.04 20.35
CA THR A 264 0.62 -31.21 21.25
C THR A 264 0.27 -30.88 22.70
N THR A 265 0.58 -29.66 23.20
CA THR A 265 0.18 -29.24 24.55
C THR A 265 -1.31 -28.93 24.64
N LYS A 266 -1.91 -28.50 23.53
CA LYS A 266 -3.36 -28.40 23.39
C LYS A 266 -3.92 -29.77 23.01
N LEU A 267 -3.99 -30.68 23.98
CA LEU A 267 -4.79 -31.89 23.82
C LEU A 267 -6.18 -31.49 23.33
N PRO A 268 -6.65 -32.00 22.17
CA PRO A 268 -8.01 -31.72 21.74
C PRO A 268 -8.95 -32.18 22.86
N PRO A 269 -9.92 -31.35 23.27
CA PRO A 269 -10.80 -31.71 24.36
C PRO A 269 -11.51 -33.01 23.98
N VAL A 270 -11.39 -34.04 24.83
CA VAL A 270 -11.96 -35.38 24.61
C VAL A 270 -13.49 -35.34 24.42
N ARG A 271 -14.11 -34.21 24.78
CA ARG A 271 -15.56 -33.98 24.70
C ARG A 271 -15.82 -32.59 24.10
N HIS A 272 -16.96 -32.44 23.43
CA HIS A 272 -17.36 -31.17 22.82
C HIS A 272 -17.51 -30.05 23.86
N SER A 273 -17.40 -28.78 23.44
CA SER A 273 -17.45 -27.60 24.33
C SER A 273 -18.71 -27.52 25.20
N ARG A 274 -19.83 -28.12 24.78
CA ARG A 274 -21.09 -28.19 25.53
C ARG A 274 -21.14 -29.27 26.61
N PHE A 275 -20.10 -30.10 26.76
CA PHE A 275 -20.05 -31.11 27.81
C PHE A 275 -19.56 -30.42 29.09
N GLY A 276 -20.49 -29.81 29.81
CA GLY A 276 -20.24 -29.23 31.13
C GLY A 276 -20.24 -30.32 32.18
N GLY A 277 -19.09 -30.60 32.81
CA GLY A 277 -19.10 -31.34 34.07
C GLY A 277 -19.72 -30.48 35.17
N THR A 278 -20.36 -31.11 36.16
CA THR A 278 -20.88 -30.42 37.34
C THR A 278 -19.92 -30.62 38.49
N TYR A 279 -19.31 -29.55 38.96
CA TYR A 279 -18.32 -29.57 40.04
C TYR A 279 -18.79 -28.70 41.21
N VAL A 280 -18.44 -29.12 42.43
CA VAL A 280 -18.66 -28.34 43.65
C VAL A 280 -17.31 -27.82 44.12
N ILE A 281 -17.16 -26.50 44.20
CA ILE A 281 -15.94 -25.85 44.66
C ILE A 281 -16.03 -25.69 46.18
N ARG A 282 -15.29 -26.53 46.90
CA ARG A 282 -15.20 -26.45 48.36
C ARG A 282 -14.48 -25.16 48.77
N ASN A 283 -14.90 -24.57 49.89
CA ASN A 283 -14.34 -23.34 50.47
C ASN A 283 -14.58 -22.06 49.64
N LEU A 284 -15.51 -22.10 48.68
CA LEU A 284 -15.95 -20.92 47.94
C LEU A 284 -17.47 -20.82 48.06
N LYS A 285 -17.94 -19.86 48.85
CA LYS A 285 -19.36 -19.70 49.19
C LYS A 285 -20.11 -18.91 48.12
N SER A 286 -21.30 -19.40 47.79
CA SER A 286 -22.29 -18.71 46.97
C SER A 286 -23.02 -17.65 47.80
N VAL A 287 -23.87 -16.85 47.15
CA VAL A 287 -24.77 -15.88 47.78
C VAL A 287 -25.70 -16.53 48.83
N SER A 288 -25.94 -17.84 48.71
CA SER A 288 -26.74 -18.63 49.65
C SER A 288 -25.95 -19.33 50.76
N ASP A 289 -24.68 -18.95 50.97
CA ASP A 289 -23.76 -19.48 52.00
C ASP A 289 -23.43 -20.99 51.88
N ARG A 290 -23.82 -21.59 50.74
CA ARG A 290 -23.46 -22.94 50.31
C ARG A 290 -22.31 -22.91 49.33
N ASP A 291 -21.58 -24.01 49.19
CA ASP A 291 -20.47 -24.14 48.24
C ASP A 291 -20.96 -23.95 46.79
N ILE A 292 -20.17 -23.27 45.96
CA ILE A 292 -20.54 -22.94 44.57
C ILE A 292 -20.54 -24.18 43.69
N ILE A 293 -21.59 -24.31 42.87
CA ILE A 293 -21.73 -25.33 41.84
C ILE A 293 -21.37 -24.71 40.49
N CYS A 294 -20.44 -25.32 39.75
CA CYS A 294 -20.01 -24.87 38.43
C CYS A 294 -20.27 -25.92 37.36
N HIS A 295 -20.87 -25.52 36.24
CA HIS A 295 -21.18 -26.38 35.09
C HIS A 295 -20.19 -26.13 33.93
N GLN A 296 -18.89 -26.25 34.20
CA GLN A 296 -17.82 -25.99 33.24
C GLN A 296 -16.77 -27.10 33.28
N PRO A 297 -15.94 -27.27 32.23
CA PRO A 297 -14.81 -28.19 32.28
C PRO A 297 -13.88 -27.90 33.48
N LEU A 298 -13.30 -28.96 34.06
CA LEU A 298 -12.50 -28.88 35.29
C LEU A 298 -11.36 -27.85 35.20
N GLU A 299 -10.72 -27.71 34.03
CA GLU A 299 -9.68 -26.71 33.78
C GLU A 299 -10.18 -25.27 34.02
N ARG A 300 -11.41 -24.96 33.59
CA ARG A 300 -12.01 -23.64 33.81
C ARG A 300 -12.47 -23.42 35.24
N VAL A 301 -12.87 -24.51 35.92
CA VAL A 301 -13.25 -24.51 37.34
C VAL A 301 -12.02 -24.30 38.23
N ALA A 302 -10.88 -24.89 37.88
CA ALA A 302 -9.61 -24.70 38.58
C ALA A 302 -9.07 -23.27 38.42
N SER A 303 -9.32 -22.64 37.27
CA SER A 303 -8.99 -21.24 37.00
C SER A 303 -10.21 -20.32 37.18
N ILE A 304 -10.97 -20.48 38.27
CA ILE A 304 -12.17 -19.66 38.45
C ILE A 304 -11.77 -18.19 38.60
N ASP A 305 -12.28 -17.36 37.70
CA ASP A 305 -12.00 -15.95 37.62
C ASP A 305 -13.33 -15.21 37.47
N PHE A 306 -13.69 -14.46 38.50
CA PHE A 306 -14.93 -13.69 38.57
C PHE A 306 -14.86 -12.38 37.77
N ASP A 307 -13.69 -12.04 37.24
CA ASP A 307 -13.49 -10.86 36.41
C ASP A 307 -13.74 -11.13 34.92
N ARG A 308 -14.08 -12.38 34.53
CA ARG A 308 -14.37 -12.75 33.13
C ARG A 308 -15.57 -12.02 32.53
N GLU A 309 -16.55 -11.64 33.35
CA GLU A 309 -17.71 -10.86 32.91
C GLU A 309 -17.47 -9.34 33.01
N LYS A 310 -16.38 -8.90 33.65
CA LYS A 310 -16.00 -7.50 33.59
C LYS A 310 -15.62 -7.19 32.15
N GLN A 311 -16.35 -6.26 31.54
CA GLN A 311 -15.98 -5.75 30.23
C GLN A 311 -14.55 -5.18 30.33
N GLN A 312 -13.60 -5.83 29.65
CA GLN A 312 -12.27 -5.27 29.52
C GLN A 312 -12.39 -3.88 28.92
N GLN A 313 -11.77 -2.90 29.57
CA GLN A 313 -11.70 -1.55 29.05
C GLN A 313 -11.00 -1.61 27.69
N LYS A 314 -11.75 -1.42 26.61
CA LYS A 314 -11.23 -1.47 25.23
C LYS A 314 -10.05 -0.50 25.14
N ARG A 315 -8.84 -1.03 25.02
CA ARG A 315 -7.67 -0.21 24.71
C ARG A 315 -7.90 0.40 23.33
N SER A 316 -7.78 1.72 23.26
CA SER A 316 -7.99 2.48 22.03
C SER A 316 -6.83 2.21 21.07
N HIS A 317 -7.00 1.29 20.13
CA HIS A 317 -6.11 1.12 18.97
C HIS A 317 -6.36 2.21 17.89
N ARG A 318 -6.89 3.38 18.25
CA ARG A 318 -7.40 4.41 17.33
C ARG A 318 -6.35 5.23 16.57
N HIS A 319 -5.08 4.82 16.60
CA HIS A 319 -4.07 5.45 15.75
C HIS A 319 -4.09 4.75 14.39
N VAL A 320 -4.83 5.32 13.45
CA VAL A 320 -4.65 5.00 12.04
C VAL A 320 -3.24 5.47 11.68
N ARG A 321 -2.34 4.52 11.42
CA ARG A 321 -0.99 4.81 10.95
C ARG A 321 -0.96 4.53 9.45
N GLU A 322 -0.68 5.55 8.65
CA GLU A 322 -0.29 5.38 7.25
C GLU A 322 1.11 4.76 7.12
N GLU A 323 1.86 4.68 8.21
CA GLU A 323 3.19 4.07 8.24
C GLU A 323 3.18 2.91 9.23
N ALA A 324 2.84 1.72 8.74
CA ALA A 324 3.29 0.50 9.37
C ALA A 324 4.78 0.34 9.02
N GLN A 325 5.66 0.42 10.02
CA GLN A 325 7.05 -0.01 9.87
C GLN A 325 7.05 -1.54 9.77
N VAL A 326 6.84 -2.03 8.55
CA VAL A 326 6.98 -3.45 8.23
C VAL A 326 8.41 -3.62 7.74
N THR A 327 9.27 -4.19 8.58
CA THR A 327 10.60 -4.63 8.17
C THR A 327 10.48 -5.99 7.51
N ARG A 328 11.03 -6.14 6.29
CA ARG A 328 11.09 -7.40 5.55
C ARG A 328 12.54 -7.73 5.19
N ARG A 329 12.78 -9.00 4.90
CA ARG A 329 14.03 -9.48 4.30
C ARG A 329 13.80 -9.66 2.80
N SER A 330 14.74 -9.20 1.98
CA SER A 330 14.66 -9.36 0.52
C SER A 330 14.56 -10.84 0.10
N ALA A 331 13.66 -11.13 -0.84
CA ALA A 331 13.55 -12.43 -1.50
C ALA A 331 14.81 -12.81 -2.31
N PHE A 332 15.70 -11.84 -2.59
CA PHE A 332 16.99 -12.11 -3.24
C PHE A 332 17.86 -13.04 -2.41
N SER A 333 17.75 -12.97 -1.08
CA SER A 333 18.50 -13.88 -0.20
C SER A 333 18.17 -15.36 -0.49
N LEU A 334 16.93 -15.69 -0.88
CA LEU A 334 16.46 -17.07 -1.06
C LEU A 334 16.95 -17.74 -2.35
N ARG A 335 17.62 -17.02 -3.26
CA ARG A 335 18.08 -17.56 -4.55
C ARG A 335 19.46 -18.18 -4.49
#